data_AF-A0A9J6E0Y8-F1
#
_entry.id   AF-A0A9J6E0Y8-F1
#
_cell.length_a   1.000
_cell.length_b   1.000
_cell.length_c   1.000
_cell.angle_alpha   90.00
_cell.angle_beta   90.00
_cell.angle_gamma   90.00
#
_symmetry.space_group_name_H-M   'P 1'
#
loop_
_entity.id
_entity.type
_entity.pdbx_description
1 polymer ?
#
loop_
_entity_poly.entity_id
_entity_poly.type
_entity_poly.pdbx_seq_one_letter_code
_entity_poly.pdbx_strand_id
1 'polypeptide(L)'
;MVPFKYSVSKAPQAVSKKSLANDFVFPHPSDPHGPLFFVIDPVHLLKCVRNNRLKQNDQCFWLPQFEPSTTGQRRMHYAYFKTVKDAYNLESEQLLRYGYTLSRKAVSPTDIEKQDVKPALQVFSEYGPNALRVIGAKHNLKHYEETASFIDVIVRWRKVVNVKTPFKGLRLRDDLQKPVYPSPFDPKVSFLNDFLDWLEEWKERRADACKFSDETHGALIQTTRAFIEICAYCFEELKMSFALLGKFQTDLLEEHFGCYRRLAGSQYHLSVRQIYECENKLRLQTTLPQISTASAIDNDQNQNWEELQTQAAVPSGKFNVVVTQEALSKLKDVIPVVTYVAGYSVHIAVKKLKCDKCRELLTIDKTVAVSPENRK
;
A
#
# COMPACT_ATOMS: atom_id res chain seq x y z
N MET A 1 -6.53 -37.57 -14.67
CA MET A 1 -6.38 -36.10 -14.84
C MET A 1 -7.76 -35.49 -14.85
N VAL A 2 -8.21 -34.98 -13.71
CA VAL A 2 -9.56 -34.40 -13.54
C VAL A 2 -9.43 -32.88 -13.71
N PRO A 3 -10.28 -32.24 -14.52
CA PRO A 3 -10.24 -30.79 -14.69
C PRO A 3 -10.62 -30.08 -13.39
N PHE A 4 -9.77 -29.14 -12.97
CA PHE A 4 -10.06 -28.21 -11.88
C PHE A 4 -11.25 -27.33 -12.28
N LYS A 5 -12.35 -27.43 -11.54
CA LYS A 5 -13.47 -26.49 -11.59
C LYS A 5 -13.45 -25.67 -10.32
N TYR A 6 -13.42 -24.34 -10.43
CA TYR A 6 -13.80 -23.47 -9.32
C TYR A 6 -15.30 -23.72 -9.02
N SER A 7 -15.57 -24.56 -8.04
CA SER A 7 -16.91 -24.84 -7.55
C SER A 7 -17.36 -23.69 -6.65
N VAL A 8 -18.28 -22.87 -7.15
CA VAL A 8 -19.12 -22.02 -6.31
C VAL A 8 -20.15 -22.94 -5.65
N SER A 9 -19.84 -23.48 -4.46
CA SER A 9 -20.79 -24.30 -3.70
C SER A 9 -21.24 -23.59 -2.42
N LYS A 10 -22.30 -22.79 -2.53
CA LYS A 10 -23.37 -22.70 -1.54
C LYS A 10 -24.68 -22.50 -2.29
N ALA A 11 -25.62 -23.42 -2.11
CA ALA A 11 -26.95 -23.36 -2.71
C ALA A 11 -27.67 -22.07 -2.29
N PRO A 12 -28.24 -21.29 -3.23
CA PRO A 12 -29.03 -20.12 -2.88
C PRO A 12 -30.44 -20.56 -2.49
N GLN A 13 -30.87 -20.17 -1.27
CA GLN A 13 -32.29 -20.03 -0.99
C GLN A 13 -32.88 -19.03 -1.99
N ALA A 14 -34.02 -19.41 -2.57
CA ALA A 14 -34.69 -18.69 -3.64
C ALA A 14 -35.07 -17.26 -3.21
N VAL A 15 -34.23 -16.31 -3.56
CA VAL A 15 -34.58 -14.89 -3.69
C VAL A 15 -34.12 -14.49 -5.09
N SER A 16 -35.06 -14.00 -5.89
CA SER A 16 -34.88 -13.54 -7.27
C SER A 16 -33.71 -12.56 -7.38
N LYS A 17 -32.49 -13.08 -7.65
CA LYS A 17 -31.34 -12.30 -8.08
C LYS A 17 -31.42 -12.19 -9.60
N LYS A 18 -31.79 -11.02 -10.11
CA LYS A 18 -31.44 -10.64 -11.50
C LYS A 18 -29.94 -10.91 -11.67
N SER A 19 -29.57 -11.79 -12.59
CA SER A 19 -28.18 -11.92 -13.02
C SER A 19 -27.78 -10.55 -13.58
N LEU A 20 -26.93 -9.81 -12.87
CA LEU A 20 -26.19 -8.74 -13.53
C LEU A 20 -25.37 -9.43 -14.62
N ALA A 21 -25.65 -9.12 -15.89
CA ALA A 21 -24.65 -9.30 -16.92
C ALA A 21 -23.36 -8.61 -16.42
N ASN A 22 -22.20 -9.22 -16.61
CA ASN A 22 -20.95 -8.63 -16.15
C ASN A 22 -20.68 -7.33 -16.94
N ASP A 23 -21.14 -6.19 -16.42
CA ASP A 23 -21.02 -4.85 -17.03
C ASP A 23 -19.57 -4.36 -17.26
N PHE A 24 -18.58 -5.21 -16.99
CA PHE A 24 -17.15 -4.93 -17.10
C PHE A 24 -16.39 -5.94 -17.97
N VAL A 25 -17.06 -6.95 -18.55
CA VAL A 25 -16.44 -7.90 -19.49
C VAL A 25 -17.05 -7.72 -20.86
N PHE A 26 -16.20 -7.47 -21.85
CA PHE A 26 -16.61 -7.20 -23.22
C PHE A 26 -15.97 -8.20 -24.18
N PRO A 27 -16.65 -8.62 -25.26
CA PRO A 27 -16.02 -9.44 -26.28
C PRO A 27 -14.95 -8.65 -27.03
N HIS A 28 -13.82 -9.28 -27.35
CA HIS A 28 -12.80 -8.65 -28.19
C HIS A 28 -13.32 -8.46 -29.62
N PRO A 29 -13.12 -7.28 -30.24
CA PRO A 29 -13.74 -6.92 -31.52
C PRO A 29 -13.28 -7.76 -32.71
N SER A 30 -12.17 -8.48 -32.59
CA SER A 30 -11.64 -9.35 -33.64
C SER A 30 -11.52 -10.82 -33.24
N ASP A 31 -11.76 -11.15 -31.96
CA ASP A 31 -11.67 -12.52 -31.44
C ASP A 31 -12.78 -12.71 -30.38
N PRO A 32 -13.93 -13.29 -30.75
CA PRO A 32 -15.03 -13.48 -29.82
C PRO A 32 -14.68 -14.35 -28.59
N HIS A 33 -13.59 -15.11 -28.63
CA HIS A 33 -13.13 -15.95 -27.51
C HIS A 33 -12.16 -15.24 -26.56
N GLY A 34 -11.69 -14.04 -26.91
CA GLY A 34 -10.84 -13.20 -26.06
C GLY A 34 -11.68 -12.21 -25.24
N PRO A 35 -11.88 -12.40 -23.93
CA PRO A 35 -12.56 -11.40 -23.10
C PRO A 35 -11.68 -10.17 -22.86
N LEU A 36 -12.30 -8.99 -22.90
CA LEU A 36 -11.73 -7.72 -22.48
C LEU A 36 -12.30 -7.31 -21.14
N PHE A 37 -11.44 -7.17 -20.13
CA PHE A 37 -11.84 -6.77 -18.78
C PHE A 37 -11.62 -5.28 -18.57
N PHE A 38 -12.68 -4.56 -18.18
CA PHE A 38 -12.63 -3.14 -17.88
C PHE A 38 -12.28 -2.89 -16.40
N VAL A 39 -11.03 -2.47 -16.18
CA VAL A 39 -10.44 -2.20 -14.86
C VAL A 39 -10.26 -0.70 -14.70
N ILE A 40 -10.73 -0.16 -13.56
CA ILE A 40 -10.48 1.24 -13.21
C ILE A 40 -9.20 1.31 -12.38
N ASP A 41 -8.38 2.33 -12.63
CA ASP A 41 -7.06 2.46 -12.01
C ASP A 41 -7.12 2.41 -10.47
N PRO A 42 -6.53 1.38 -9.81
CA PRO A 42 -6.58 1.22 -8.36
C PRO A 42 -5.88 2.36 -7.59
N VAL A 43 -4.87 2.99 -8.19
CA VAL A 43 -4.14 4.12 -7.60
C VAL A 43 -5.06 5.34 -7.53
N HIS A 44 -5.87 5.55 -8.57
CA HIS A 44 -6.90 6.60 -8.57
C HIS A 44 -8.05 6.29 -7.61
N LEU A 45 -8.49 5.03 -7.53
CA LEU A 45 -9.51 4.63 -6.55
C LEU A 45 -9.08 4.95 -5.12
N LEU A 46 -7.81 4.75 -4.78
CA LEU A 46 -7.28 5.13 -3.47
C LEU A 46 -7.40 6.64 -3.19
N LYS A 47 -7.11 7.49 -4.20
CA LYS A 47 -7.33 8.95 -4.10
C LYS A 47 -8.81 9.27 -3.91
N CYS A 48 -9.69 8.59 -4.65
CA CYS A 48 -11.14 8.74 -4.52
C CYS A 48 -11.62 8.37 -3.12
N VAL A 49 -11.18 7.24 -2.55
CA VAL A 49 -11.52 6.82 -1.17
C VAL A 49 -11.13 7.90 -0.16
N ARG A 50 -9.91 8.46 -0.25
CA ARG A 50 -9.49 9.59 0.60
C ARG A 50 -10.38 10.82 0.38
N ASN A 51 -10.58 11.21 -0.87
CA ASN A 51 -11.26 12.46 -1.23
C ASN A 51 -12.75 12.43 -0.87
N ASN A 52 -13.42 11.28 -1.00
CA ASN A 52 -14.79 11.09 -0.54
C ASN A 52 -14.88 11.37 0.95
N ARG A 53 -13.96 10.81 1.73
CA ARG A 53 -13.91 11.01 3.18
C ARG A 53 -13.71 12.48 3.55
N LEU A 54 -12.89 13.21 2.80
CA LEU A 54 -12.63 14.64 3.03
C LEU A 54 -13.82 15.54 2.68
N LYS A 55 -14.66 15.16 1.71
CA LYS A 55 -15.79 15.95 1.21
C LYS A 55 -17.03 15.88 2.10
N GLN A 56 -17.16 14.86 2.96
CA GLN A 56 -18.33 14.72 3.81
C GLN A 56 -18.32 15.73 4.95
N ASN A 57 -19.50 16.23 5.33
CA ASN A 57 -19.66 17.28 6.35
C ASN A 57 -18.95 16.92 7.66
N ASP A 58 -19.15 15.69 8.16
CA ASP A 58 -18.49 15.19 9.37
C ASP A 58 -17.18 14.43 9.11
N GLN A 59 -16.75 14.37 7.85
CA GLN A 59 -15.62 13.58 7.36
C GLN A 59 -15.62 12.15 7.89
N CYS A 60 -16.80 11.54 7.91
CA CYS A 60 -17.10 10.28 8.59
C CYS A 60 -17.58 9.24 7.60
N PHE A 61 -17.24 7.97 7.83
CA PHE A 61 -17.91 6.86 7.16
C PHE A 61 -18.71 6.05 8.17
N TRP A 62 -19.93 5.67 7.82
CA TRP A 62 -20.77 4.74 8.55
C TRP A 62 -20.77 3.42 7.78
N LEU A 63 -20.01 2.44 8.26
CA LEU A 63 -19.63 1.22 7.53
C LEU A 63 -19.81 -0.03 8.39
N PRO A 64 -20.11 -1.19 7.81
CA PRO A 64 -20.12 -2.45 8.55
C PRO A 64 -18.72 -2.83 9.00
N GLN A 65 -18.58 -3.50 10.13
CA GLN A 65 -17.32 -4.12 10.55
C GLN A 65 -16.82 -5.06 9.46
N PHE A 66 -15.54 -5.07 9.14
CA PHE A 66 -15.04 -5.94 8.07
C PHE A 66 -15.15 -7.42 8.43
N GLU A 67 -14.71 -7.78 9.62
CA GLU A 67 -14.83 -9.15 10.13
C GLU A 67 -16.22 -9.34 10.75
N PRO A 68 -16.97 -10.39 10.35
CA PRO A 68 -18.28 -10.66 10.92
C PRO A 68 -18.15 -10.98 12.41
N SER A 69 -19.10 -10.47 13.21
CA SER A 69 -19.17 -10.86 14.61
C SER A 69 -19.56 -12.33 14.75
N THR A 70 -19.32 -12.92 15.92
CA THR A 70 -19.68 -14.32 16.23
C THR A 70 -21.15 -14.66 16.01
N THR A 71 -22.04 -13.66 15.89
CA THR A 71 -23.48 -13.84 15.61
C THR A 71 -23.83 -13.77 14.12
N GLY A 72 -22.85 -13.65 13.23
CA GLY A 72 -23.05 -13.61 11.77
C GLY A 72 -23.52 -12.26 11.22
N GLN A 73 -23.93 -11.33 12.08
CA GLN A 73 -24.27 -9.96 11.67
C GLN A 73 -23.09 -9.01 11.89
N ARG A 74 -22.76 -8.19 10.88
CA ARG A 74 -21.75 -7.14 11.02
C ARG A 74 -22.34 -5.95 11.77
N ARG A 75 -21.64 -5.50 12.81
CA ARG A 75 -21.98 -4.27 13.53
C ARG A 75 -21.61 -3.06 12.66
N MET A 76 -22.37 -1.98 12.78
CA MET A 76 -22.05 -0.74 12.09
C MET A 76 -21.13 0.13 12.94
N HIS A 77 -20.15 0.75 12.29
CA HIS A 77 -19.12 1.56 12.92
C HIS A 77 -18.98 2.90 12.23
N TYR A 78 -18.50 3.89 12.99
CA TYR A 78 -18.12 5.17 12.44
C TYR A 78 -16.60 5.28 12.33
N ALA A 79 -16.10 5.64 11.14
CA ALA A 79 -14.69 5.93 10.91
C ALA A 79 -14.49 7.42 10.59
N TYR A 80 -13.99 8.20 11.54
CA TYR A 80 -13.83 9.66 11.42
C TYR A 80 -12.44 10.06 10.92
N PHE A 81 -12.37 10.81 9.84
CA PHE A 81 -11.09 11.32 9.34
C PHE A 81 -10.50 12.37 10.29
N LYS A 82 -11.37 13.07 11.04
CA LYS A 82 -10.97 13.94 12.13
C LYS A 82 -10.06 13.22 13.14
N THR A 83 -10.32 11.96 13.45
CA THR A 83 -9.47 11.17 14.35
C THR A 83 -8.03 11.03 13.84
N VAL A 84 -7.84 10.94 12.51
CA VAL A 84 -6.51 10.92 11.88
C VAL A 84 -5.84 12.31 11.96
N LYS A 85 -6.61 13.38 11.77
CA LYS A 85 -6.13 14.77 11.91
C LYS A 85 -5.69 15.07 13.35
N ASP A 86 -6.50 14.67 14.32
CA ASP A 86 -6.25 14.90 15.74
C ASP A 86 -5.00 14.13 16.18
N ALA A 87 -4.86 12.87 15.74
CA ALA A 87 -3.64 12.08 15.98
C ALA A 87 -2.38 12.73 15.39
N TYR A 88 -2.46 13.27 14.16
CA TYR A 88 -1.35 14.03 13.56
C TYR A 88 -1.01 15.28 14.39
N ASN A 89 -2.01 16.07 14.80
CA ASN A 89 -1.78 17.30 15.54
C ASN A 89 -1.09 17.04 16.88
N LEU A 90 -1.49 15.98 17.60
CA LEU A 90 -0.89 15.58 18.89
C LEU A 90 0.61 15.25 18.79
N GLU A 91 1.05 14.73 17.64
CA GLU A 91 2.45 14.36 17.41
C GLU A 91 3.23 15.38 16.56
N SER A 92 2.57 16.40 16.00
CA SER A 92 3.15 17.25 14.94
C SER A 92 4.41 18.00 15.35
N GLU A 93 4.55 18.34 16.63
CA GLU A 93 5.71 19.02 17.22
C GLU A 93 6.75 18.04 17.79
N GLN A 94 6.45 16.75 17.81
CA GLN A 94 7.33 15.72 18.37
C GLN A 94 8.36 15.26 17.32
N LEU A 95 9.61 15.09 17.77
CA LEU A 95 10.67 14.54 16.92
C LEU A 95 10.45 13.06 16.60
N LEU A 96 9.97 12.30 17.59
CA LEU A 96 9.66 10.87 17.48
C LEU A 96 8.15 10.70 17.45
N ARG A 97 7.63 10.09 16.39
CA ARG A 97 6.19 10.02 16.12
C ARG A 97 5.82 8.58 15.76
N TYR A 98 4.70 8.09 16.29
CA TYR A 98 4.12 6.83 15.83
C TYR A 98 3.63 6.98 14.39
N GLY A 99 2.95 8.09 14.07
CA GLY A 99 2.48 8.44 12.74
C GLY A 99 3.54 9.11 11.86
N TYR A 100 4.80 8.65 11.90
CA TYR A 100 5.94 9.35 11.26
C TYR A 100 5.78 9.60 9.75
N THR A 101 4.98 8.78 9.06
CA THR A 101 4.68 8.95 7.63
C THR A 101 3.64 10.02 7.34
N LEU A 102 2.82 10.40 8.32
CA LEU A 102 1.76 11.40 8.14
C LEU A 102 2.35 12.81 8.10
N SER A 103 1.89 13.57 7.11
CA SER A 103 2.22 14.98 6.93
C SER A 103 0.97 15.85 6.93
N ARG A 104 1.16 17.17 7.12
CA ARG A 104 0.08 18.15 7.00
C ARG A 104 -0.68 18.05 5.68
N LYS A 105 0.02 17.75 4.58
CA LYS A 105 -0.55 17.58 3.24
C LYS A 105 -1.46 16.35 3.13
N ALA A 106 -1.21 15.31 3.93
CA ALA A 106 -2.05 14.11 3.95
C ALA A 106 -3.37 14.34 4.67
N VAL A 107 -3.33 15.05 5.79
CA VAL A 107 -4.51 15.27 6.66
C VAL A 107 -5.31 16.51 6.26
N SER A 108 -4.68 17.51 5.63
CA SER A 108 -5.33 18.75 5.19
C SER A 108 -4.81 19.17 3.81
N PRO A 109 -5.07 18.40 2.74
CA PRO A 109 -4.61 18.72 1.39
C PRO A 109 -5.35 19.91 0.78
N THR A 110 -4.63 20.74 0.02
CA THR A 110 -5.22 21.68 -0.95
C THR A 110 -5.84 20.95 -2.14
N ASP A 111 -6.62 21.63 -2.98
CA ASP A 111 -7.26 21.01 -4.15
C ASP A 111 -6.25 20.44 -5.17
N ILE A 112 -5.09 21.08 -5.30
CA ILE A 112 -3.99 20.57 -6.12
C ILE A 112 -3.39 19.30 -5.49
N GLU A 113 -3.15 19.32 -4.18
CA GLU A 113 -2.59 18.16 -3.45
C GLU A 113 -3.54 16.97 -3.39
N LYS A 114 -4.86 17.18 -3.57
CA LYS A 114 -5.83 16.09 -3.74
C LYS A 114 -5.59 15.27 -5.01
N GLN A 115 -4.86 15.78 -5.99
CA GLN A 115 -4.48 15.01 -7.18
C GLN A 115 -3.24 14.13 -6.96
N ASP A 116 -2.42 14.45 -5.96
CA ASP A 116 -1.23 13.67 -5.62
C ASP A 116 -1.63 12.39 -4.86
N VAL A 117 -1.06 11.28 -5.32
CA VAL A 117 -1.19 9.98 -4.67
C VAL A 117 -0.37 9.90 -3.39
N LYS A 118 0.79 10.57 -3.30
CA LYS A 118 1.69 10.46 -2.15
C LYS A 118 1.01 10.81 -0.81
N PRO A 119 0.24 11.91 -0.68
CA PRO A 119 -0.50 12.18 0.54
C PRO A 119 -1.57 11.13 0.84
N ALA A 120 -2.21 10.53 -0.18
CA ALA A 120 -3.16 9.43 0.04
C ALA A 120 -2.45 8.17 0.56
N LEU A 121 -1.26 7.86 0.06
CA LEU A 121 -0.43 6.75 0.56
C LEU A 121 0.01 6.93 2.01
N GLN A 122 0.18 8.18 2.47
CA GLN A 122 0.49 8.46 3.86
C GLN A 122 -0.69 8.16 4.80
N VAL A 123 -1.92 8.53 4.37
CA VAL A 123 -3.16 8.17 5.10
C VAL A 123 -3.35 6.66 5.15
N PHE A 124 -3.19 5.99 4.00
CA PHE A 124 -3.31 4.53 3.87
C PHE A 124 -1.92 3.87 3.92
N SER A 125 -1.17 4.18 4.97
CA SER A 125 0.11 3.53 5.26
C SER A 125 -0.11 2.28 6.11
N GLU A 126 0.81 1.32 6.01
CA GLU A 126 0.72 0.08 6.82
C GLU A 126 1.01 0.32 8.31
N TYR A 127 1.64 1.44 8.65
CA TYR A 127 1.93 1.83 10.04
C TYR A 127 0.82 2.68 10.65
N GLY A 128 0.00 3.34 9.82
CA GLY A 128 -1.05 4.26 10.23
C GLY A 128 -2.06 3.67 11.21
N PRO A 129 -2.61 2.47 10.98
CA PRO A 129 -3.56 1.83 11.90
C PRO A 129 -2.98 1.62 13.30
N ASN A 130 -1.79 1.03 13.42
CA ASN A 130 -1.15 0.82 14.71
C ASN A 130 -0.79 2.13 15.41
N ALA A 131 -0.29 3.12 14.67
CA ALA A 131 -0.05 4.46 15.21
C ALA A 131 -1.34 5.07 15.77
N LEU A 132 -2.45 4.95 15.03
CA LEU A 132 -3.74 5.48 15.45
C LEU A 132 -4.30 4.78 16.68
N ARG A 133 -4.10 3.46 16.82
CA ARG A 133 -4.48 2.71 18.03
C ARG A 133 -3.72 3.18 19.26
N VAL A 134 -2.41 3.35 19.15
CA VAL A 134 -1.57 3.80 20.28
C VAL A 134 -1.90 5.24 20.69
N ILE A 135 -1.90 6.18 19.74
CA ILE A 135 -2.21 7.59 20.00
C ILE A 135 -3.67 7.72 20.47
N GLY A 136 -4.57 6.99 19.83
CA GLY A 136 -6.00 6.98 20.13
C GLY A 136 -6.32 6.49 21.53
N ALA A 137 -5.72 5.39 21.97
CA ALA A 137 -5.86 4.89 23.33
C ALA A 137 -5.24 5.84 24.36
N LYS A 138 -4.04 6.37 24.08
CA LYS A 138 -3.32 7.29 24.98
C LYS A 138 -4.08 8.60 25.22
N HIS A 139 -4.70 9.15 24.18
CA HIS A 139 -5.37 10.45 24.22
C HIS A 139 -6.90 10.36 24.18
N ASN A 140 -7.45 9.15 24.32
CA ASN A 140 -8.89 8.86 24.28
C ASN A 140 -9.62 9.47 23.07
N LEU A 141 -9.04 9.29 21.87
CA LEU A 141 -9.62 9.83 20.65
C LEU A 141 -10.93 9.12 20.29
N LYS A 142 -11.91 9.84 19.75
CA LYS A 142 -13.19 9.24 19.38
C LYS A 142 -13.02 8.28 18.18
N HIS A 143 -13.53 7.06 18.28
CA HIS A 143 -13.54 6.04 17.22
C HIS A 143 -12.18 5.76 16.57
N TYR A 144 -11.10 5.76 17.36
CA TYR A 144 -9.77 5.46 16.82
C TYR A 144 -9.66 4.03 16.28
N GLU A 145 -10.31 3.07 16.94
CA GLU A 145 -10.21 1.64 16.61
C GLU A 145 -10.94 1.32 15.31
N GLU A 146 -12.16 1.85 15.16
CA GLU A 146 -12.96 1.71 13.95
C GLU A 146 -12.32 2.43 12.77
N THR A 147 -11.70 3.59 13.02
CA THR A 147 -10.95 4.31 11.99
C THR A 147 -9.69 3.56 11.58
N ALA A 148 -8.95 2.98 12.53
CA ALA A 148 -7.78 2.15 12.25
C ALA A 148 -8.18 0.91 11.44
N SER A 149 -9.26 0.24 11.84
CA SER A 149 -9.82 -0.93 11.15
C SER A 149 -10.23 -0.62 9.72
N PHE A 150 -10.88 0.53 9.46
CA PHE A 150 -11.18 0.96 8.09
C PHE A 150 -9.91 1.17 7.26
N ILE A 151 -8.89 1.85 7.82
CA ILE A 151 -7.61 2.06 7.13
C ILE A 151 -6.93 0.71 6.84
N ASP A 152 -6.93 -0.23 7.79
CA ASP A 152 -6.39 -1.58 7.63
C ASP A 152 -7.02 -2.32 6.44
N VAL A 153 -8.35 -2.26 6.28
CA VAL A 153 -9.06 -2.88 5.15
C VAL A 153 -8.59 -2.32 3.82
N ILE A 154 -8.56 -0.99 3.69
CA ILE A 154 -8.13 -0.32 2.45
C ILE A 154 -6.65 -0.58 2.16
N VAL A 155 -5.80 -0.62 3.19
CA VAL A 155 -4.37 -0.96 3.08
C VAL A 155 -4.19 -2.39 2.58
N ARG A 156 -4.93 -3.36 3.14
CA ARG A 156 -4.90 -4.77 2.69
C ARG A 156 -5.32 -4.90 1.23
N TRP A 157 -6.41 -4.25 0.83
CA TRP A 157 -6.84 -4.21 -0.58
C TRP A 157 -5.74 -3.66 -1.48
N ARG A 158 -5.16 -2.50 -1.13
CA ARG A 158 -4.07 -1.89 -1.87
C ARG A 158 -2.83 -2.82 -1.97
N LYS A 159 -2.48 -3.52 -0.89
CA LYS A 159 -1.33 -4.43 -0.85
C LYS A 159 -1.47 -5.54 -1.91
N VAL A 160 -2.67 -6.10 -2.04
CA VAL A 160 -3.01 -7.14 -3.02
C VAL A 160 -3.01 -6.58 -4.45
N VAL A 161 -3.74 -5.49 -4.70
CA VAL A 161 -3.93 -4.99 -6.09
C VAL A 161 -2.74 -4.22 -6.66
N ASN A 162 -1.72 -3.91 -5.83
CA ASN A 162 -0.53 -3.16 -6.27
C ASN A 162 0.76 -3.99 -6.25
N VAL A 163 0.67 -5.29 -6.53
CA VAL A 163 1.84 -6.17 -6.71
C VAL A 163 2.32 -6.10 -8.16
N LYS A 164 3.47 -5.43 -8.37
CA LYS A 164 4.07 -5.21 -9.71
C LYS A 164 5.19 -6.18 -10.07
N THR A 165 5.76 -6.87 -9.08
CA THR A 165 6.89 -7.79 -9.28
C THR A 165 6.72 -9.06 -8.44
N PRO A 166 7.21 -10.22 -8.90
CA PRO A 166 7.07 -11.48 -8.18
C PRO A 166 7.70 -11.48 -6.78
N PHE A 167 8.81 -10.76 -6.63
CA PHE A 167 9.61 -10.76 -5.41
C PHE A 167 9.18 -9.71 -4.37
N LYS A 168 8.13 -8.92 -4.65
CA LYS A 168 7.70 -7.83 -3.77
C LYS A 168 7.35 -8.34 -2.37
N GLY A 169 6.49 -9.35 -2.27
CA GLY A 169 6.08 -9.95 -1.00
C GLY A 169 7.22 -10.62 -0.24
N LEU A 170 8.15 -11.27 -0.95
CA LEU A 170 9.35 -11.85 -0.33
C LEU A 170 10.25 -10.76 0.28
N ARG A 171 10.53 -9.69 -0.49
CA ARG A 171 11.36 -8.57 -0.04
C ARG A 171 10.76 -7.84 1.16
N LEU A 172 9.43 -7.66 1.16
CA LEU A 172 8.72 -6.98 2.24
C LEU A 172 8.29 -7.91 3.38
N ARG A 173 8.50 -9.22 3.25
CA ARG A 173 8.02 -10.26 4.17
C ARG A 173 6.52 -10.14 4.47
N ASP A 174 5.75 -9.93 3.40
CA ASP A 174 4.31 -9.70 3.46
C ASP A 174 3.59 -10.61 2.44
N ASP A 175 2.78 -11.54 2.96
CA ASP A 175 2.07 -12.53 2.17
C ASP A 175 0.99 -11.93 1.26
N LEU A 176 0.36 -10.83 1.68
CA LEU A 176 -0.62 -10.12 0.85
C LEU A 176 0.03 -9.43 -0.35
N GLN A 177 1.34 -9.19 -0.31
CA GLN A 177 2.10 -8.57 -1.38
C GLN A 177 2.86 -9.58 -2.27
N LYS A 178 2.57 -10.88 -2.12
CA LYS A 178 3.01 -11.91 -3.05
C LYS A 178 2.10 -11.94 -4.30
N PRO A 179 2.55 -12.52 -5.42
CA PRO A 179 1.69 -12.77 -6.58
C PRO A 179 0.46 -13.59 -6.21
N VAL A 180 -0.63 -13.40 -6.95
CA VAL A 180 -1.80 -14.28 -6.85
C VAL A 180 -1.44 -15.59 -7.53
N TYR A 181 -1.66 -16.72 -6.86
CA TYR A 181 -1.36 -18.05 -7.40
C TYR A 181 -2.65 -18.80 -7.77
N PRO A 182 -2.58 -19.78 -8.70
CA PRO A 182 -3.70 -20.63 -9.10
C PRO A 182 -4.03 -21.63 -7.99
N SER A 183 -4.59 -21.14 -6.89
CA SER A 183 -5.03 -21.92 -5.75
C SER A 183 -6.43 -21.47 -5.32
N PRO A 184 -7.37 -22.41 -5.09
CA PRO A 184 -8.70 -22.07 -4.56
C PRO A 184 -8.63 -21.49 -3.14
N PHE A 185 -7.50 -21.68 -2.45
CA PHE A 185 -7.26 -21.19 -1.09
C PHE A 185 -6.23 -20.05 -1.06
N ASP A 186 -5.99 -19.35 -2.18
CA ASP A 186 -5.12 -18.18 -2.14
C ASP A 186 -5.75 -17.11 -1.23
N PRO A 187 -5.09 -16.71 -0.12
CA PRO A 187 -5.67 -15.80 0.86
C PRO A 187 -5.99 -14.42 0.27
N LYS A 188 -5.32 -14.02 -0.82
CA LYS A 188 -5.57 -12.75 -1.50
C LYS A 188 -6.90 -12.81 -2.26
N VAL A 189 -7.22 -13.92 -2.93
CA VAL A 189 -8.51 -14.10 -3.60
C VAL A 189 -9.64 -14.19 -2.58
N SER A 190 -9.44 -14.91 -1.47
CA SER A 190 -10.40 -14.92 -0.36
C SER A 190 -10.66 -13.51 0.17
N PHE A 191 -9.60 -12.75 0.46
CA PHE A 191 -9.72 -11.37 0.92
C PHE A 191 -10.47 -10.47 -0.07
N LEU A 192 -10.21 -10.60 -1.39
CA LEU A 192 -10.91 -9.79 -2.39
C LEU A 192 -12.42 -10.11 -2.43
N ASN A 193 -12.81 -11.38 -2.24
CA ASN A 193 -14.22 -11.75 -2.10
C ASN A 193 -14.83 -11.19 -0.81
N ASP A 194 -14.14 -11.32 0.33
CA ASP A 194 -14.61 -10.75 1.61
C ASP A 194 -14.77 -9.22 1.52
N PHE A 195 -13.89 -8.56 0.77
CA PHE A 195 -13.94 -7.13 0.47
C PHE A 195 -15.13 -6.76 -0.43
N LEU A 196 -15.48 -7.60 -1.40
CA LEU A 196 -16.68 -7.40 -2.21
C LEU A 196 -17.95 -7.54 -1.36
N ASP A 197 -18.06 -8.60 -0.57
CA ASP A 197 -19.19 -8.82 0.34
C ASP A 197 -19.34 -7.64 1.31
N TRP A 198 -18.21 -7.11 1.78
CA TRP A 198 -18.17 -5.91 2.62
C TRP A 198 -18.66 -4.64 1.94
N LEU A 199 -18.29 -4.41 0.68
CA LEU A 199 -18.79 -3.27 -0.08
C LEU A 199 -20.28 -3.43 -0.39
N GLU A 200 -20.73 -4.61 -0.81
CA GLU A 200 -22.12 -4.89 -1.13
C GLU A 200 -23.03 -4.70 0.10
N GLU A 201 -22.65 -5.24 1.26
CA GLU A 201 -23.40 -5.03 2.49
C GLU A 201 -23.42 -3.55 2.89
N TRP A 202 -22.31 -2.84 2.72
CA TRP A 202 -22.26 -1.40 2.97
C TRP A 202 -23.22 -0.63 2.04
N LYS A 203 -23.36 -1.05 0.78
CA LYS A 203 -24.30 -0.44 -0.17
C LYS A 203 -25.75 -0.67 0.20
N GLU A 204 -26.09 -1.87 0.67
CA GLU A 204 -27.46 -2.25 1.04
C GLU A 204 -27.95 -1.53 2.29
N ARG A 205 -27.04 -1.25 3.23
CA ARG A 205 -27.33 -0.47 4.43
C ARG A 205 -27.42 1.01 4.07
N ARG A 206 -28.56 1.40 3.51
CA ARG A 206 -28.86 2.79 3.11
C ARG A 206 -28.65 3.75 4.28
N ALA A 207 -27.64 4.59 4.16
CA ALA A 207 -27.54 5.83 4.92
C ALA A 207 -27.50 7.00 3.94
N ASP A 208 -28.21 8.08 4.30
CA ASP A 208 -28.28 9.29 3.51
C ASP A 208 -26.98 10.11 3.59
N ALA A 209 -26.12 9.82 4.59
CA ALA A 209 -24.83 10.47 4.82
C ALA A 209 -23.74 9.45 5.24
N CYS A 210 -22.47 9.86 5.19
CA CYS A 210 -21.31 9.06 5.61
C CYS A 210 -21.09 7.74 4.82
N LYS A 211 -21.33 7.74 3.51
CA LYS A 211 -20.97 6.65 2.58
C LYS A 211 -20.02 7.10 1.47
N PHE A 212 -19.47 6.18 0.68
CA PHE A 212 -18.85 6.55 -0.59
C PHE A 212 -19.88 7.16 -1.56
N SER A 213 -19.43 8.03 -2.47
CA SER A 213 -20.20 8.35 -3.67
C SER A 213 -20.49 7.08 -4.47
N ASP A 214 -21.61 7.08 -5.19
CA ASP A 214 -22.05 5.91 -5.94
C ASP A 214 -21.02 5.51 -7.02
N GLU A 215 -20.31 6.49 -7.60
CA GLU A 215 -19.23 6.25 -8.57
C GLU A 215 -18.02 5.60 -7.92
N THR A 216 -17.57 6.09 -6.75
CA THR A 216 -16.41 5.51 -6.06
C THR A 216 -16.72 4.11 -5.56
N HIS A 217 -17.93 3.91 -5.04
CA HIS A 217 -18.39 2.62 -4.56
C HIS A 217 -18.52 1.62 -5.70
N GLY A 218 -19.19 2.00 -6.79
CA GLY A 218 -19.34 1.17 -7.98
C GLY A 218 -18.00 0.81 -8.61
N ALA A 219 -17.08 1.77 -8.70
CA ALA A 219 -15.75 1.54 -9.27
C ALA A 219 -14.88 0.58 -8.42
N LEU A 220 -14.99 0.63 -7.08
CA LEU A 220 -14.32 -0.33 -6.19
C LEU A 220 -14.86 -1.76 -6.36
N ILE A 221 -16.18 -1.92 -6.42
CA ILE A 221 -16.83 -3.22 -6.66
C ILE A 221 -16.41 -3.75 -8.04
N GLN A 222 -16.57 -2.96 -9.09
CA GLN A 222 -16.27 -3.37 -10.46
C GLN A 222 -14.81 -3.79 -10.62
N THR A 223 -13.87 -2.95 -10.16
CA THR A 223 -12.43 -3.21 -10.27
C THR A 223 -12.03 -4.47 -9.51
N THR A 224 -12.58 -4.66 -8.31
CA THR A 224 -12.28 -5.85 -7.50
C THR A 224 -12.85 -7.12 -8.13
N ARG A 225 -14.09 -7.09 -8.65
CA ARG A 225 -14.67 -8.20 -9.43
C ARG A 225 -13.85 -8.51 -10.68
N ALA A 226 -13.49 -7.48 -11.45
CA ALA A 226 -12.66 -7.63 -12.64
C ALA A 226 -11.31 -8.29 -12.31
N PHE A 227 -10.65 -7.94 -11.19
CA PHE A 227 -9.42 -8.62 -10.80
C PHE A 227 -9.59 -10.10 -10.45
N ILE A 228 -10.69 -10.47 -9.81
CA ILE A 228 -10.98 -11.88 -9.52
C ILE A 228 -11.20 -12.65 -10.82
N GLU A 229 -11.98 -12.10 -11.76
CA GLU A 229 -12.23 -12.74 -13.05
C GLU A 229 -10.99 -12.79 -13.95
N ILE A 230 -10.17 -11.73 -13.95
CA ILE A 230 -8.86 -11.73 -14.62
C ILE A 230 -7.98 -12.85 -14.04
N CYS A 231 -7.94 -13.03 -12.72
CA CYS A 231 -7.17 -14.13 -12.13
C CYS A 231 -7.71 -15.48 -12.60
N ALA A 232 -9.03 -15.69 -12.58
CA ALA A 232 -9.65 -16.92 -13.07
C ALA A 232 -9.27 -17.17 -14.54
N TYR A 233 -9.44 -16.18 -15.42
CA TYR A 233 -9.06 -16.29 -16.84
C TYR A 233 -7.57 -16.57 -17.04
N CYS A 234 -6.68 -15.88 -16.31
CA CYS A 234 -5.23 -16.12 -16.37
C CYS A 234 -4.87 -17.56 -15.98
N PHE A 235 -5.56 -18.16 -15.02
CA PHE A 235 -5.23 -19.50 -14.51
C PHE A 235 -5.94 -20.61 -15.28
N GLU A 236 -7.21 -20.43 -15.62
CA GLU A 236 -8.04 -21.45 -16.27
C GLU A 236 -7.81 -21.48 -17.78
N GLU A 237 -7.78 -20.32 -18.45
CA GLU A 237 -7.67 -20.26 -19.90
C GLU A 237 -6.21 -20.10 -20.34
N LEU A 238 -5.49 -19.14 -19.76
CA LEU A 238 -4.10 -18.85 -20.15
C LEU A 238 -3.05 -19.74 -19.47
N LYS A 239 -3.45 -20.57 -18.50
CA LYS A 239 -2.58 -21.48 -17.74
C LYS A 239 -1.34 -20.81 -17.12
N MET A 240 -1.47 -19.55 -16.69
CA MET A 240 -0.39 -18.80 -16.06
C MET A 240 -0.09 -19.32 -14.64
N SER A 241 1.19 -19.28 -14.25
CA SER A 241 1.62 -19.74 -12.92
C SER A 241 1.31 -18.76 -11.78
N PHE A 242 1.13 -17.47 -12.11
CA PHE A 242 0.72 -16.42 -11.17
C PHE A 242 0.19 -15.19 -11.92
N ALA A 243 -0.52 -14.33 -11.19
CA ALA A 243 -0.99 -13.04 -11.67
C ALA A 243 -0.43 -11.88 -10.82
N LEU A 244 -0.09 -10.78 -11.50
CA LEU A 244 0.41 -9.54 -10.87
C LEU A 244 -0.63 -8.44 -11.08
N LEU A 245 -1.54 -8.28 -10.11
CA LEU A 245 -2.63 -7.31 -10.23
C LEU A 245 -2.16 -5.87 -10.39
N GLY A 246 -0.96 -5.55 -9.88
CA GLY A 246 -0.34 -4.24 -10.08
C GLY A 246 0.10 -3.95 -11.51
N LYS A 247 -0.04 -4.89 -12.46
CA LYS A 247 0.20 -4.61 -13.89
C LYS A 247 -1.00 -3.98 -14.59
N PHE A 248 -2.20 -4.06 -13.99
CA PHE A 248 -3.43 -3.50 -14.54
C PHE A 248 -3.69 -2.10 -13.96
N GLN A 249 -2.76 -1.18 -14.21
CA GLN A 249 -2.85 0.22 -13.79
C GLN A 249 -2.20 1.13 -14.84
N THR A 250 -2.52 2.41 -14.80
CA THR A 250 -2.05 3.40 -15.79
C THR A 250 -0.78 4.14 -15.38
N ASP A 251 -0.12 3.76 -14.28
CA ASP A 251 1.16 4.35 -13.84
C ASP A 251 2.21 4.43 -14.97
N LEU A 252 2.33 3.41 -15.82
CA LEU A 252 3.28 3.43 -16.96
C LEU A 252 2.89 4.48 -18.02
N LEU A 253 1.59 4.69 -18.23
CA LEU A 253 1.07 5.73 -19.10
C LEU A 253 1.31 7.12 -18.50
N GLU A 254 1.11 7.29 -17.19
CA GLU A 254 1.41 8.55 -16.50
C GLU A 254 2.91 8.87 -16.49
N GLU A 255 3.76 7.86 -16.34
CA GLU A 255 5.21 7.97 -16.47
C GLU A 255 5.58 8.44 -17.88
N HIS A 256 4.95 7.88 -18.92
CA HIS A 256 5.12 8.31 -20.31
C HIS A 256 4.71 9.77 -20.51
N PHE A 257 3.59 10.22 -19.93
CA PHE A 257 3.22 11.63 -19.92
C PHE A 257 4.23 12.51 -19.18
N GLY A 258 4.86 11.98 -18.12
CA GLY A 258 5.97 12.62 -17.45
C GLY A 258 7.19 12.81 -18.34
N CYS A 259 7.48 11.84 -19.21
CA CYS A 259 8.55 11.96 -20.21
C CYS A 259 8.29 13.09 -21.20
N TYR A 260 7.06 13.25 -21.71
CA TYR A 260 6.71 14.38 -22.57
C TYR A 260 6.98 15.73 -21.90
N ARG A 261 6.53 15.89 -20.64
CA ARG A 261 6.75 17.13 -19.89
C ARG A 261 8.24 17.41 -19.75
N ARG A 262 9.03 16.41 -19.36
CA ARG A 262 10.48 16.53 -19.15
C ARG A 262 11.23 16.91 -20.43
N LEU A 263 10.93 16.25 -21.54
CA LEU A 263 11.55 16.52 -22.85
C LEU A 263 11.21 17.91 -23.39
N ALA A 264 10.08 18.47 -22.97
CA ALA A 264 9.65 19.82 -23.30
C ALA A 264 10.03 20.86 -22.24
N GLY A 265 11.08 20.62 -21.44
CA GLY A 265 11.57 21.60 -20.44
C GLY A 265 10.82 21.59 -19.11
N SER A 266 10.16 20.49 -18.76
CA SER A 266 9.37 20.31 -17.54
C SER A 266 8.14 21.22 -17.41
N GLN A 267 7.57 21.64 -18.54
CA GLN A 267 6.32 22.38 -18.58
C GLN A 267 5.09 21.47 -18.52
N TYR A 268 4.01 21.92 -17.86
CA TYR A 268 2.75 21.17 -17.80
C TYR A 268 1.87 21.38 -19.04
N HIS A 269 1.95 22.55 -19.66
CA HIS A 269 1.16 22.88 -20.85
C HIS A 269 1.97 22.50 -22.09
N LEU A 270 1.65 21.35 -22.67
CA LEU A 270 2.26 20.85 -23.89
C LEU A 270 1.34 21.11 -25.07
N SER A 271 1.88 21.67 -26.14
CA SER A 271 1.19 21.71 -27.43
C SER A 271 1.14 20.33 -28.08
N VAL A 272 0.14 20.09 -28.93
CA VAL A 272 0.02 18.85 -29.70
C VAL A 272 1.30 18.59 -30.52
N ARG A 273 1.89 19.63 -31.10
CA ARG A 273 3.17 19.54 -31.83
C ARG A 273 4.30 19.00 -30.94
N GLN A 274 4.46 19.54 -29.74
CA GLN A 274 5.48 19.07 -28.80
C GLN A 274 5.26 17.62 -28.38
N ILE A 275 4.01 17.18 -28.24
CA ILE A 275 3.71 15.76 -27.96
C ILE A 275 4.22 14.88 -29.10
N TYR A 276 3.92 15.20 -30.36
CA TYR A 276 4.43 14.44 -31.51
C TYR A 276 5.96 14.44 -31.61
N GLU A 277 6.59 15.61 -31.40
CA GLU A 277 8.05 15.73 -31.42
C GLU A 277 8.71 14.90 -30.29
N CYS A 278 8.13 14.92 -29.09
CA CYS A 278 8.62 14.12 -27.96
C CYS A 278 8.39 12.63 -28.19
N GLU A 279 7.23 12.23 -28.71
CA GLU A 279 6.89 10.84 -29.01
C GLU A 279 7.84 10.26 -30.07
N ASN A 280 8.15 11.02 -31.12
CA ASN A 280 9.14 10.61 -32.11
C ASN A 280 10.52 10.36 -31.48
N LYS A 281 10.95 11.24 -30.56
CA LYS A 281 12.22 11.07 -29.83
C LYS A 281 12.20 9.83 -28.95
N LEU A 282 11.12 9.60 -28.20
CA LEU A 282 10.99 8.42 -27.32
C LEU A 282 11.00 7.12 -28.13
N ARG A 283 10.28 7.07 -29.26
CA ARG A 283 10.30 5.90 -30.16
C ARG A 283 11.70 5.61 -30.71
N LEU A 284 12.41 6.64 -31.16
CA LEU A 284 13.79 6.49 -31.63
C LEU A 284 14.72 5.99 -30.52
N GLN A 285 14.54 6.48 -29.28
CA GLN A 285 15.31 5.97 -28.14
C GLN A 285 15.03 4.50 -27.83
N THR A 286 13.80 4.01 -28.05
CA THR A 286 13.46 2.60 -27.83
C THR A 286 13.97 1.66 -28.92
N THR A 287 14.21 2.15 -30.14
CA THR A 287 14.72 1.34 -31.27
C THR A 287 16.23 1.34 -31.38
N LEU A 288 16.90 2.37 -30.85
CA LEU A 288 18.34 2.38 -30.75
C LEU A 288 18.78 1.28 -29.76
N PRO A 289 19.80 0.47 -30.09
CA PRO A 289 20.43 -0.41 -29.12
C PRO A 289 20.75 0.45 -27.90
N GLN A 290 20.43 -0.03 -26.68
CA GLN A 290 21.05 0.54 -25.51
C GLN A 290 22.55 0.41 -25.76
N ILE A 291 23.20 1.53 -26.08
CA ILE A 291 24.64 1.64 -25.95
C ILE A 291 24.82 1.42 -24.45
N SER A 292 25.16 0.19 -24.09
CA SER A 292 25.73 -0.08 -22.79
C SER A 292 26.84 0.93 -22.71
N THR A 293 26.76 1.85 -21.78
CA THR A 293 27.86 2.75 -21.47
C THR A 293 28.98 1.88 -20.89
N ALA A 294 29.64 1.12 -21.76
CA ALA A 294 31.00 0.66 -21.64
C ALA A 294 31.87 1.91 -21.88
N SER A 295 31.76 2.85 -20.94
CA SER A 295 32.60 4.05 -20.77
C SER A 295 32.06 4.90 -19.62
N ALA A 296 31.77 4.26 -18.49
CA ALA A 296 32.31 4.78 -17.25
C ALA A 296 33.39 3.77 -16.85
N ILE A 297 34.55 3.86 -17.51
CA ILE A 297 35.81 3.58 -16.83
C ILE A 297 35.70 4.31 -15.49
N ASP A 298 35.92 3.55 -14.42
CA ASP A 298 36.26 4.02 -13.09
C ASP A 298 36.75 5.47 -13.09
N ASN A 299 35.82 6.39 -12.86
CA ASN A 299 36.15 7.58 -12.10
C ASN A 299 35.55 7.35 -10.74
N ASP A 300 36.22 6.41 -10.08
CA ASP A 300 36.47 6.34 -8.67
C ASP A 300 36.94 7.73 -8.18
N GLN A 301 35.99 8.66 -8.03
CA GLN A 301 36.09 9.74 -7.06
C GLN A 301 35.64 9.23 -5.69
N ASN A 302 36.05 8.02 -5.34
CA ASN A 302 36.35 7.66 -3.97
C ASN A 302 37.78 8.19 -3.72
N GLN A 303 37.91 9.52 -3.66
CA GLN A 303 39.11 10.12 -3.11
C GLN A 303 39.24 9.66 -1.66
N ASN A 304 40.05 8.62 -1.51
CA ASN A 304 40.85 8.29 -0.35
C ASN A 304 40.11 7.92 0.94
N TRP A 305 39.49 6.72 0.95
CA TRP A 305 39.23 5.98 2.20
C TRP A 305 39.84 4.57 2.21
N GLU A 306 40.58 4.15 1.18
CA GLU A 306 41.08 2.78 1.04
C GLU A 306 42.51 2.52 1.54
N GLU A 307 43.20 3.50 2.12
CA GLU A 307 44.51 3.27 2.78
C GLU A 307 44.45 3.32 4.32
N LEU A 308 43.35 2.86 4.92
CA LEU A 308 43.27 2.79 6.39
C LEU A 308 42.50 1.59 6.95
N GLN A 309 42.64 0.40 6.35
CA GLN A 309 42.12 -0.83 6.95
C GLN A 309 43.07 -2.02 6.85
N THR A 310 44.24 -1.89 7.46
CA THR A 310 44.93 -3.06 8.04
C THR A 310 45.51 -2.73 9.42
N GLN A 311 44.69 -2.13 10.26
CA GLN A 311 44.87 -2.23 11.71
C GLN A 311 43.56 -2.73 12.28
N ALA A 312 43.60 -3.86 12.96
CA ALA A 312 42.52 -4.32 13.82
C ALA A 312 42.38 -3.30 14.95
N ALA A 313 41.64 -2.22 14.70
CA ALA A 313 41.32 -1.24 15.71
C ALA A 313 40.39 -1.91 16.71
N VAL A 314 40.94 -2.22 17.89
CA VAL A 314 40.16 -2.50 19.10
C VAL A 314 39.14 -1.36 19.24
N PRO A 315 37.84 -1.63 19.45
CA PRO A 315 36.85 -0.57 19.59
C PRO A 315 37.31 0.41 20.67
N SER A 316 37.66 1.65 20.28
CA SER A 316 38.01 2.66 21.28
C SER A 316 36.74 2.93 22.09
N GLY A 317 36.78 2.73 23.40
CA GLY A 317 35.67 2.99 24.34
C GLY A 317 35.29 4.47 24.48
N LYS A 318 35.44 5.27 23.42
CA LYS A 318 35.25 6.72 23.38
C LYS A 318 33.80 7.16 23.31
N PHE A 319 32.84 6.23 23.18
CA PHE A 319 31.41 6.52 23.22
C PHE A 319 30.73 5.75 24.35
N ASN A 320 31.14 6.00 25.60
CA ASN A 320 30.41 5.55 26.79
C ASN A 320 29.16 6.42 27.00
N VAL A 321 28.19 6.31 26.10
CA VAL A 321 26.84 6.82 26.37
C VAL A 321 26.15 5.81 27.28
N VAL A 322 26.22 6.04 28.58
CA VAL A 322 25.53 5.20 29.56
C VAL A 322 24.04 5.52 29.49
N VAL A 323 23.25 4.59 28.96
CA VAL A 323 21.79 4.67 28.99
C VAL A 323 21.34 4.30 30.40
N THR A 324 20.95 5.29 31.21
CA THR A 324 20.43 5.04 32.56
C THR A 324 18.98 4.57 32.51
N GLN A 325 18.57 3.80 33.52
CA GLN A 325 17.18 3.34 33.65
C GLN A 325 16.19 4.52 33.77
N GLU A 326 16.66 5.65 34.31
CA GLU A 326 15.92 6.92 34.40
C GLU A 326 15.72 7.59 33.03
N ALA A 327 16.69 7.45 32.12
CA ALA A 327 16.53 7.93 30.75
C ALA A 327 15.49 7.10 29.99
N LEU A 328 15.46 5.78 30.22
CA LEU A 328 14.47 4.88 29.63
C LEU A 328 13.07 5.09 30.23
N SER A 329 12.97 5.34 31.53
CA SER A 329 11.68 5.59 32.19
C SER A 329 11.02 6.87 31.70
N LYS A 330 11.79 7.92 31.40
CA LYS A 330 11.32 9.16 30.76
C LYS A 330 10.81 8.94 29.33
N LEU A 331 11.26 7.89 28.65
CA LEU A 331 10.87 7.55 27.28
C LEU A 331 9.79 6.47 27.20
N LYS A 332 9.23 6.00 28.33
CA LYS A 332 8.34 4.83 28.39
C LYS A 332 7.24 4.83 27.31
N ASP A 333 6.65 5.99 27.05
CA ASP A 333 5.57 6.17 26.08
C ASP A 333 6.02 6.14 24.60
N VAL A 334 7.31 6.27 24.32
CA VAL A 334 7.91 6.31 22.97
C VAL A 334 8.98 5.23 22.77
N ILE A 335 9.21 4.35 23.76
CA ILE A 335 10.15 3.21 23.65
C ILE A 335 9.94 2.42 22.35
N PRO A 336 8.71 2.09 21.91
CA PRO A 336 8.53 1.38 20.65
C PRO A 336 9.09 2.14 19.45
N VAL A 337 8.87 3.46 19.39
CA VAL A 337 9.37 4.33 18.31
C VAL A 337 10.89 4.46 18.38
N VAL A 338 11.45 4.65 19.58
CA VAL A 338 12.90 4.70 19.80
C VAL A 338 13.55 3.40 19.36
N THR A 339 12.97 2.26 19.75
CA THR A 339 13.47 0.92 19.39
C THR A 339 13.45 0.71 17.88
N TYR A 340 12.39 1.16 17.21
CA TYR A 340 12.30 1.11 15.75
C TYR A 340 13.38 1.96 15.07
N VAL A 341 13.57 3.22 15.50
CA VAL A 341 14.57 4.13 14.93
C VAL A 341 15.98 3.62 15.18
N ALA A 342 16.27 3.14 16.39
CA ALA A 342 17.56 2.54 16.73
C ALA A 342 17.83 1.28 15.89
N GLY A 343 16.84 0.39 15.79
CA GLY A 343 16.93 -0.82 14.97
C GLY A 343 17.15 -0.51 13.49
N TYR A 344 16.46 0.50 12.95
CA TYR A 344 16.68 0.96 11.57
C TYR A 344 18.09 1.52 11.36
N SER A 345 18.60 2.31 12.31
CA SER A 345 19.95 2.86 12.26
C SER A 345 21.01 1.76 12.23
N VAL A 346 20.85 0.74 13.09
CA VAL A 346 21.70 -0.46 13.10
C VAL A 346 21.58 -1.23 11.79
N HIS A 347 20.37 -1.46 11.29
CA HIS A 347 20.14 -2.18 10.05
C HIS A 347 20.86 -1.54 8.85
N ILE A 348 20.80 -0.21 8.73
CA ILE A 348 21.48 0.54 7.66
C ILE A 348 22.99 0.45 7.81
N ALA A 349 23.52 0.58 9.04
CA ALA A 349 24.95 0.44 9.30
C ALA A 349 25.45 -0.96 8.92
N VAL A 350 24.77 -2.01 9.40
CA VAL A 350 25.09 -3.42 9.12
C VAL A 350 25.05 -3.73 7.63
N LYS A 351 24.06 -3.20 6.89
CA LYS A 351 23.95 -3.41 5.45
C LYS A 351 25.16 -2.87 4.66
N LYS A 352 25.84 -1.83 5.17
CA LYS A 352 26.99 -1.21 4.51
C LYS A 352 28.34 -1.73 5.02
N LEU A 353 28.37 -2.36 6.20
CA LEU A 353 29.59 -2.87 6.82
C LEU A 353 30.08 -4.13 6.10
N LYS A 354 31.37 -4.15 5.75
CA LYS A 354 32.06 -5.32 5.17
C LYS A 354 32.75 -6.20 6.24
N CYS A 355 32.95 -5.71 7.46
CA CYS A 355 33.65 -6.41 8.53
C CYS A 355 32.68 -7.19 9.42
N ASP A 356 32.81 -8.52 9.47
CA ASP A 356 31.95 -9.41 10.25
C ASP A 356 32.06 -9.19 11.77
N LYS A 357 33.26 -8.92 12.29
CA LYS A 357 33.46 -8.61 13.72
C LYS A 357 32.74 -7.33 14.15
N CYS A 358 32.75 -6.30 13.30
CA CYS A 358 32.02 -5.05 13.56
C CYS A 358 30.51 -5.25 13.48
N ARG A 359 30.05 -6.19 12.64
CA ARG A 359 28.64 -6.58 12.55
C ARG A 359 28.18 -7.25 13.84
N GLU A 360 28.95 -8.19 14.37
CA GLU A 360 28.68 -8.86 15.65
C GLU A 360 28.63 -7.88 16.85
N LEU A 361 29.43 -6.80 16.83
CA LEU A 361 29.39 -5.77 17.87
C LEU A 361 28.13 -4.89 17.84
N LEU A 362 27.49 -4.75 16.67
CA LEU A 362 26.29 -3.92 16.50
C LEU A 362 24.98 -4.70 16.66
N THR A 363 25.04 -6.03 16.55
CA THR A 363 23.86 -6.89 16.65
C THR A 363 24.06 -7.92 17.74
N ILE A 364 23.18 -7.92 18.73
CA ILE A 364 23.15 -8.97 19.76
C ILE A 364 22.03 -9.93 19.36
N ASP A 365 22.37 -11.19 19.06
CA ASP A 365 21.39 -12.27 18.93
C ASP A 365 20.88 -12.66 20.32
N LYS A 366 20.00 -11.83 20.87
CA LYS A 366 19.17 -12.17 22.03
C LYS A 366 17.72 -12.11 21.59
N THR A 367 17.00 -13.21 21.80
CA THR A 367 15.56 -13.26 21.72
C THR A 367 14.99 -12.28 22.76
N VAL A 368 14.49 -11.13 22.30
CA VAL A 368 13.75 -10.22 23.16
C VAL A 368 12.42 -10.88 23.46
N ALA A 369 12.29 -11.45 24.66
CA ALA A 369 11.02 -11.92 25.19
C ALA A 369 10.11 -10.70 25.41
N VAL A 370 9.32 -10.35 24.39
CA VAL A 370 8.25 -9.36 24.55
C VAL A 370 7.12 -10.09 25.27
N SER A 371 6.82 -9.67 26.50
CA SER A 371 5.72 -10.24 27.29
C SER A 371 4.39 -10.13 26.51
N PRO A 372 3.50 -11.14 26.59
CA PRO A 372 2.29 -11.20 25.75
C PRO A 372 1.25 -10.10 26.00
N GLU A 373 1.44 -9.27 27.02
CA GLU A 373 0.43 -8.30 27.48
C GLU A 373 0.21 -7.11 26.52
N ASN A 374 1.09 -6.93 25.52
CA ASN A 374 0.97 -5.86 24.52
C ASN A 374 0.58 -6.35 23.11
N ARG A 375 0.05 -7.58 22.98
CA ARG A 375 -0.60 -8.06 21.74
C ARG A 375 -2.10 -8.23 21.98
N LYS A 376 -2.83 -7.12 22.06
CA LYS A 376 -4.25 -7.06 21.70
C LYS A 376 -4.51 -5.81 20.91
#